data_AF-A0A9P9QSE5-F1
#
_entry.id   AF-A0A9P9QSE5-F1
#
_cell.length_a   1.000
_cell.length_b   1.000
_cell.length_c   1.000
_cell.angle_alpha   90.00
_cell.angle_beta   90.00
_cell.angle_gamma   90.00
#
_symmetry.space_group_name_H-M   'P 1'
#
loop_
_entity.id
_entity.type
_entity.pdbx_description
1 polymer ?
#
loop_
_entity_poly.entity_id
_entity_poly.type
_entity_poly.pdbx_seq_one_letter_code
_entity_poly.pdbx_strand_id
1 'polypeptide(L)'
;MTDLIAVLPGFPTHQYVRLLPSLERHQVTTADLLTQDCTEIAKRASLPILDVKRLCNAVLDALQGSLGVQEDGNSVQGSSLLRKSGEDVVNCWHTISTLDDDLDRALGGGIPTGHITEVTGESGAGKTQFLLTLLLAAQLPAPHGLSSTVLYISTESALPTSRLSQLLGAHPTLLAASPRPTLDAVISIVTPDLESQDHILRFQVPVAVKRHGIRLIILDSVAANYRAEFERAGGGAASGHKSGANMAQRSSELVKLGQLLRELAREQNIAIVVANQVADRFSGAGGGSSPVLRRSTQSSPLARRSVPGGAMSDSSIGPTSSIPMATDTGETPFRSTMDPMSLDHQQRWFTGWGDDPYPSQLGLKNLKTPSLGLIWTTQISCRIALIKRPVYGPSLVADEENERGEPVLRKWRRWMKVVFAPHAAPSGPGVQDAVEFEIKGEGLAAKREKGKGTDEGDDEF
;
A
#
# COMPACT_ATOMS: atom_id res chain seq x y z
N MET A 1 -8.22 -5.04 -38.67
CA MET A 1 -7.45 -4.97 -37.41
C MET A 1 -7.70 -3.59 -36.86
N THR A 2 -8.52 -3.44 -35.84
CA THR A 2 -8.92 -2.09 -35.41
C THR A 2 -7.92 -1.44 -34.45
N ASP A 3 -7.13 -2.20 -33.70
CA ASP A 3 -6.24 -1.63 -32.69
C ASP A 3 -4.74 -1.76 -32.99
N LEU A 4 -4.24 -2.83 -33.62
CA LEU A 4 -2.77 -2.98 -33.83
C LEU A 4 -2.15 -1.84 -34.66
N ILE A 5 -2.82 -1.43 -35.75
CA ILE A 5 -2.36 -0.30 -36.57
C ILE A 5 -2.57 1.04 -35.84
N ALA A 6 -3.55 1.12 -34.93
CA ALA A 6 -3.77 2.30 -34.11
C ALA A 6 -2.70 2.43 -33.00
N VAL A 7 -2.22 1.31 -32.45
CA VAL A 7 -1.17 1.27 -31.41
C VAL A 7 0.23 1.39 -32.03
N LEU A 8 0.47 0.72 -33.17
CA LEU A 8 1.74 0.70 -33.89
C LEU A 8 1.54 1.02 -35.38
N PRO A 9 1.48 2.31 -35.76
CA PRO A 9 1.23 2.72 -37.14
C PRO A 9 2.27 2.23 -38.15
N GLY A 10 3.51 1.98 -37.70
CA GLY A 10 4.63 1.50 -38.52
C GLY A 10 4.82 -0.02 -38.55
N PHE A 11 3.92 -0.81 -37.95
CA PHE A 11 4.10 -2.26 -37.85
C PHE A 11 4.01 -2.96 -39.22
N PRO A 12 4.94 -3.87 -39.58
CA PRO A 12 4.96 -4.55 -40.87
C PRO A 12 3.87 -5.65 -40.98
N THR A 13 2.61 -5.23 -41.08
CA THR A 13 1.44 -6.12 -41.17
C THR A 13 1.48 -7.07 -42.38
N HIS A 14 2.19 -6.70 -43.45
CA HIS A 14 2.32 -7.50 -44.67
C HIS A 14 2.93 -8.91 -44.43
N GLN A 15 3.77 -9.07 -43.42
CA GLN A 15 4.41 -10.35 -43.10
C GLN A 15 3.46 -11.33 -42.41
N TYR A 16 2.37 -10.82 -41.82
CA TYR A 16 1.46 -11.58 -40.97
C TYR A 16 0.04 -11.68 -41.54
N VAL A 17 -0.17 -11.29 -42.80
CA VAL A 17 -1.50 -11.24 -43.47
C VAL A 17 -2.31 -12.53 -43.34
N ARG A 18 -1.66 -13.70 -43.21
CA ARG A 18 -2.34 -14.99 -43.03
C ARG A 18 -2.91 -15.21 -41.63
N LEU A 19 -2.35 -14.55 -40.62
CA LEU A 19 -2.73 -14.69 -39.21
C LEU A 19 -3.79 -13.65 -38.80
N LEU A 20 -3.65 -12.43 -39.33
CA LEU A 20 -4.43 -11.25 -38.93
C LEU A 20 -5.96 -11.44 -39.09
N PRO A 21 -6.49 -12.00 -40.18
CA PRO A 21 -7.92 -12.22 -40.31
C PRO A 21 -8.50 -13.17 -39.25
N SER A 22 -7.73 -14.19 -38.83
CA SER A 22 -8.18 -15.11 -37.79
C SER A 22 -8.19 -14.45 -36.41
N LEU A 23 -7.17 -13.64 -36.11
CA LEU A 23 -7.10 -12.88 -34.85
C LEU A 23 -8.25 -11.88 -34.74
N GLU A 24 -8.57 -11.18 -35.84
CA GLU A 24 -9.68 -10.22 -35.91
C GLU A 24 -11.04 -10.89 -35.70
N ARG A 25 -11.26 -12.04 -36.36
CA ARG A 25 -12.50 -12.81 -36.20
C ARG A 25 -12.74 -13.24 -34.76
N HIS A 26 -11.68 -13.48 -34.01
CA HIS A 26 -11.75 -13.90 -32.60
C HIS A 26 -11.56 -12.74 -31.60
N GLN A 27 -11.55 -11.49 -32.09
CA GLN A 27 -11.39 -10.27 -31.29
C GLN A 27 -10.15 -10.30 -30.37
N VAL A 28 -9.03 -10.81 -30.87
CA VAL A 28 -7.76 -10.76 -30.14
C VAL A 28 -7.17 -9.36 -30.31
N THR A 29 -7.00 -8.64 -29.20
CA THR A 29 -6.43 -7.29 -29.19
C THR A 29 -4.91 -7.32 -29.09
N THR A 30 -4.26 -6.18 -29.36
CA THR A 30 -2.82 -5.96 -29.15
C THR A 30 -2.44 -6.18 -27.68
N ALA A 31 -3.31 -5.78 -26.75
CA ALA A 31 -3.13 -6.05 -25.32
C ALA A 31 -3.18 -7.55 -25.01
N ASP A 32 -4.09 -8.30 -25.64
CA ASP A 32 -4.16 -9.76 -25.47
C ASP A 32 -2.88 -10.43 -25.98
N LEU A 33 -2.35 -10.00 -27.13
CA LEU A 33 -1.09 -10.52 -27.70
C LEU A 33 0.12 -10.33 -26.76
N LEU A 34 0.09 -9.30 -25.92
CA LEU A 34 1.19 -8.96 -24.99
C LEU A 34 1.00 -9.53 -23.59
N THR A 35 -0.25 -9.79 -23.16
CA THR A 35 -0.56 -10.14 -21.76
C THR A 35 -1.03 -11.58 -21.57
N GLN A 36 -1.55 -12.24 -22.61
CA GLN A 36 -2.02 -13.61 -22.54
C GLN A 36 -0.94 -14.60 -23.00
N ASP A 37 -1.07 -15.85 -22.55
CA ASP A 37 -0.19 -16.94 -23.00
C ASP A 37 -0.40 -17.22 -24.50
N CYS A 38 0.69 -17.34 -25.26
CA CYS A 38 0.69 -17.68 -26.68
C CYS A 38 -0.10 -18.97 -26.99
N THR A 39 -0.11 -19.93 -26.05
CA THR A 39 -0.87 -21.19 -26.19
C THR A 39 -2.38 -20.95 -26.22
N GLU A 40 -2.89 -20.05 -25.38
CA GLU A 40 -4.32 -19.73 -25.29
C GLU A 40 -4.78 -18.93 -26.50
N ILE A 41 -3.94 -17.99 -26.97
CA ILE A 41 -4.19 -17.24 -28.20
C ILE A 41 -4.22 -18.19 -29.42
N ALA A 42 -3.26 -19.11 -29.52
CA ALA A 42 -3.18 -20.07 -30.61
C ALA A 42 -4.41 -20.99 -30.68
N LYS A 43 -4.88 -21.49 -29.53
CA LYS A 43 -6.13 -22.27 -29.44
C LYS A 43 -7.34 -21.44 -29.83
N ARG A 44 -7.47 -20.23 -29.27
CA ARG A 44 -8.62 -19.34 -29.50
C ARG A 44 -8.73 -18.92 -30.96
N ALA A 45 -7.62 -18.59 -31.60
CA ALA A 45 -7.59 -18.14 -33.00
C ALA A 45 -7.40 -19.28 -34.01
N SER A 46 -7.26 -20.53 -33.56
CA SER A 46 -6.96 -21.70 -34.41
C SER A 46 -5.74 -21.48 -35.31
N LEU A 47 -4.66 -20.96 -34.75
CA LEU A 47 -3.41 -20.64 -35.45
C LEU A 47 -2.23 -21.50 -34.96
N PRO A 48 -1.20 -21.74 -35.78
CA PRO A 48 0.01 -22.40 -35.34
C PRO A 48 0.72 -21.60 -34.24
N ILE A 49 1.10 -22.27 -33.15
CA ILE A 49 1.68 -21.61 -31.97
C ILE A 49 2.99 -20.87 -32.26
N LEU A 50 3.79 -21.39 -33.18
CA LEU A 50 5.05 -20.76 -33.58
C LEU A 50 4.83 -19.43 -34.31
N ASP A 51 3.77 -19.34 -35.11
CA ASP A 51 3.43 -18.13 -35.85
C ASP A 51 2.87 -17.06 -34.93
N VAL A 52 2.03 -17.46 -33.95
CA VAL A 52 1.56 -16.56 -32.89
C VAL A 52 2.74 -16.03 -32.06
N LYS A 53 3.67 -16.91 -31.66
CA LYS A 53 4.86 -16.51 -30.91
C LYS A 53 5.75 -15.52 -31.69
N ARG A 54 5.93 -15.76 -33.00
CA ARG A 54 6.65 -14.83 -33.88
C ARG A 54 5.95 -13.48 -33.99
N LEU A 55 4.63 -13.46 -34.09
CA LEU A 55 3.85 -12.23 -34.11
C LEU A 55 3.97 -11.48 -32.77
N CYS A 56 3.79 -12.16 -31.63
CA CYS A 56 3.93 -11.56 -30.30
C CYS A 56 5.31 -10.93 -30.11
N ASN A 57 6.38 -11.64 -30.47
CA ASN A 57 7.75 -11.11 -30.39
C ASN A 57 7.93 -9.89 -31.31
N ALA A 58 7.47 -9.94 -32.56
CA ALA A 58 7.60 -8.81 -33.47
C ALA A 58 6.80 -7.58 -33.02
N VAL A 59 5.60 -7.79 -32.44
CA VAL A 59 4.80 -6.71 -31.85
C VAL A 59 5.51 -6.11 -30.65
N LEU A 60 6.15 -6.94 -29.82
CA LEU A 60 6.94 -6.51 -28.67
C LEU A 60 8.18 -5.72 -29.10
N ASP A 61 8.94 -6.20 -30.10
CA ASP A 61 10.12 -5.51 -30.64
C ASP A 61 9.73 -4.17 -31.26
N ALA A 62 8.66 -4.13 -32.05
CA ALA A 62 8.15 -2.90 -32.65
C ALA A 62 7.65 -1.90 -31.59
N LEU A 63 7.03 -2.40 -30.52
CA LEU A 63 6.61 -1.57 -29.39
C LEU A 63 7.82 -1.02 -28.63
N GLN A 64 8.84 -1.84 -28.35
CA GLN A 64 10.09 -1.39 -27.72
C GLN A 64 10.82 -0.35 -28.56
N GLY A 65 10.90 -0.54 -29.87
CA GLY A 65 11.46 0.44 -30.80
C GLY A 65 10.67 1.76 -30.83
N SER A 66 9.33 1.68 -30.84
CA SER A 66 8.45 2.86 -30.82
C SER A 66 8.51 3.63 -29.49
N LEU A 67 8.79 2.93 -28.39
CA LEU A 67 8.98 3.53 -27.06
C LEU A 67 10.44 3.99 -26.83
N GLY A 68 11.38 3.60 -27.69
CA GLY A 68 12.80 3.96 -27.54
C GLY A 68 13.53 3.19 -26.44
N VAL A 69 13.11 1.95 -26.15
CA VAL A 69 13.67 1.10 -25.07
C VAL A 69 14.79 0.17 -25.58
N GLN A 70 15.17 0.24 -26.86
CA GLN A 70 16.27 -0.56 -27.39
C GLN A 70 17.63 -0.02 -26.93
N GLU A 71 18.43 -0.87 -26.30
CA GLU A 71 19.80 -0.61 -25.79
C GLU A 71 20.88 -0.61 -26.89
N ASP A 72 20.51 -0.56 -28.16
CA ASP A 72 21.50 -0.48 -29.23
C ASP A 72 22.08 0.94 -29.26
N GLY A 73 23.39 1.06 -28.99
CA GLY A 73 24.17 2.30 -28.89
C GLY A 73 24.26 3.13 -30.17
N ASN A 74 23.28 3.03 -31.06
CA ASN A 74 23.11 3.88 -32.23
C ASN A 74 21.79 4.62 -32.11
N SER A 75 21.88 5.91 -31.80
CA SER A 75 20.75 6.84 -31.69
C SER A 75 19.91 6.83 -32.97
N VAL A 76 18.79 6.12 -32.96
CA VAL A 76 17.75 6.31 -33.99
C VAL A 76 16.77 7.34 -33.44
N GLN A 77 16.84 8.54 -34.00
CA GLN A 77 15.81 9.57 -33.88
C GLN A 77 14.51 9.07 -34.53
N GLY A 78 13.75 8.26 -33.81
CA GLY A 78 12.32 8.04 -34.03
C GLY A 78 11.55 8.86 -33.00
N SER A 79 10.47 9.52 -33.42
CA SER A 79 9.57 10.23 -32.51
C SER A 79 9.04 9.26 -31.45
N SER A 80 9.62 9.26 -30.25
CA SER A 80 9.15 8.42 -29.15
C SER A 80 7.67 8.70 -28.90
N LEU A 81 6.85 7.65 -28.87
CA LEU A 81 5.45 7.78 -28.45
C LEU A 81 5.33 8.08 -26.95
N LEU A 82 6.43 7.98 -26.19
CA LEU A 82 6.44 8.35 -24.79
C LEU A 82 6.29 9.86 -24.64
N ARG A 83 5.34 10.28 -23.79
CA ARG A 83 5.15 11.70 -23.44
C ARG A 83 6.37 12.32 -22.75
N LYS A 84 7.27 11.51 -22.17
CA LYS A 84 8.47 11.91 -21.42
C LYS A 84 9.56 10.85 -21.58
N SER A 85 10.81 11.27 -21.78
CA SER A 85 11.98 10.38 -21.72
C SER A 85 12.20 9.84 -20.30
N GLY A 86 12.95 8.75 -20.14
CA GLY A 86 13.38 8.28 -18.82
C GLY A 86 14.16 9.34 -18.04
N GLU A 87 15.02 10.10 -18.74
CA GLU A 87 15.73 11.24 -18.16
C GLU A 87 14.77 12.36 -17.73
N ASP A 88 13.73 12.65 -18.52
CA ASP A 88 12.70 13.63 -18.16
C ASP A 88 11.89 13.19 -16.94
N VAL A 89 11.63 11.87 -16.81
CA VAL A 89 10.92 11.31 -15.64
C VAL A 89 11.76 11.47 -14.38
N VAL A 90 13.06 11.19 -14.45
CA VAL A 90 13.99 11.39 -13.33
C VAL A 90 14.12 12.88 -12.99
N ASN A 91 14.23 13.75 -14.00
CA ASN A 91 14.32 15.20 -13.78
C ASN A 91 13.01 15.82 -13.24
N CYS A 92 11.86 15.20 -13.52
CA CYS A 92 10.56 15.56 -12.95
C CYS A 92 10.30 14.92 -11.57
N TRP A 93 11.20 14.07 -11.09
CA TRP A 93 11.02 13.35 -9.83
C TRP A 93 11.24 14.30 -8.66
N HIS A 94 10.14 14.81 -8.12
CA HIS A 94 10.16 15.72 -6.99
C HIS A 94 9.60 15.01 -5.77
N THR A 95 10.35 15.04 -4.67
CA THR A 95 9.94 14.48 -3.38
C THR A 95 9.84 15.56 -2.32
N ILE A 96 9.03 15.29 -1.30
CA ILE A 96 8.93 16.08 -0.08
C ILE A 96 9.60 15.26 1.03
N SER A 97 10.64 15.83 1.61
CA SER A 97 11.39 15.25 2.71
C SER A 97 10.53 15.12 3.97
N THR A 98 10.76 14.06 4.74
CA THR A 98 10.23 13.87 6.09
C THR A 98 11.02 14.64 7.15
N LEU A 99 12.09 15.33 6.73
CA LEU A 99 13.06 16.08 7.53
C LEU A 99 13.91 15.22 8.48
N ASP A 100 13.92 13.91 8.24
CA ASP A 100 14.79 12.96 8.92
C ASP A 100 15.46 12.06 7.87
N ASP A 101 16.79 12.01 7.90
CA ASP A 101 17.59 11.34 6.88
C ASP A 101 17.32 9.83 6.79
N ASP A 102 17.01 9.18 7.92
CA ASP A 102 16.79 7.73 7.97
C ASP A 102 15.38 7.39 7.47
N LEU A 103 14.38 8.21 7.82
CA LEU A 103 13.04 8.10 7.26
C LEU A 103 13.03 8.37 5.75
N ASP A 104 13.73 9.40 5.29
CA ASP A 104 13.85 9.71 3.86
C ASP A 104 14.58 8.60 3.10
N ARG A 105 15.65 8.03 3.67
CA ARG A 105 16.34 6.90 3.06
C ARG A 105 15.42 5.69 2.89
N ALA A 106 14.61 5.38 3.90
CA ALA A 106 13.63 4.29 3.82
C ALA A 106 12.55 4.56 2.75
N LEU A 107 12.22 5.84 2.51
CA LEU A 107 11.25 6.26 1.50
C LEU A 107 11.86 6.56 0.12
N GLY A 108 13.16 6.31 -0.10
CA GLY A 108 13.82 6.60 -1.36
C GLY A 108 13.89 8.11 -1.69
N GLY A 109 14.10 8.95 -0.67
CA GLY A 109 14.22 10.41 -0.78
C GLY A 109 12.98 11.20 -0.38
N GLY A 110 11.96 10.53 0.20
CA GLY A 110 10.75 11.18 0.74
C GLY A 110 9.48 10.84 -0.05
N ILE A 111 8.48 11.72 0.04
CA ILE A 111 7.14 11.51 -0.54
C ILE A 111 7.09 12.09 -1.97
N PRO A 112 6.88 11.27 -3.01
CA PRO A 112 6.90 11.74 -4.40
C PRO A 112 5.62 12.49 -4.79
N THR A 113 5.76 13.47 -5.68
CA THR A 113 4.64 14.12 -6.36
C THR A 113 4.05 13.23 -7.45
N GLY A 114 2.80 13.50 -7.87
CA GLY A 114 2.13 12.70 -8.89
C GLY A 114 1.46 11.42 -8.37
N HIS A 115 1.62 11.13 -7.07
CA HIS A 115 1.19 9.90 -6.44
C HIS A 115 0.33 10.15 -5.20
N ILE A 116 -0.49 9.15 -4.87
CA ILE A 116 -1.20 9.09 -3.59
C ILE A 116 -0.39 8.22 -2.63
N THR A 117 -0.02 8.79 -1.50
CA THR A 117 0.66 8.08 -0.40
C THR A 117 -0.28 7.99 0.80
N GLU A 118 -0.50 6.78 1.30
CA GLU A 118 -1.26 6.55 2.52
C GLU A 118 -0.36 6.36 3.72
N VAL A 119 -0.64 7.07 4.80
CA VAL A 119 -0.04 6.86 6.12
C VAL A 119 -1.09 6.21 7.01
N THR A 120 -0.92 4.92 7.28
CA THR A 120 -1.83 4.12 8.09
C THR A 120 -1.22 3.77 9.44
N GLY A 121 -2.04 3.64 10.48
CA GLY A 121 -1.56 3.32 11.80
C GLY A 121 -2.61 3.49 12.89
N GLU A 122 -2.27 3.07 14.08
CA GLU A 122 -3.14 3.15 15.27
C GLU A 122 -3.25 4.58 15.80
N SER A 123 -4.21 4.82 16.69
CA SER A 123 -4.26 6.07 17.43
C SER A 123 -2.97 6.27 18.24
N GLY A 124 -2.40 7.48 18.17
CA GLY A 124 -1.13 7.81 18.82
C GLY A 124 0.13 7.13 18.22
N ALA A 125 0.02 6.50 17.06
CA ALA A 125 1.17 5.95 16.33
C ALA A 125 2.08 7.04 15.70
N GLY A 126 1.62 8.28 15.61
CA GLY A 126 2.41 9.41 15.07
C GLY A 126 1.96 9.94 13.72
N LYS A 127 0.82 9.49 13.18
CA LYS A 127 0.30 9.92 11.86
C LYS A 127 0.23 11.43 11.71
N THR A 128 -0.54 12.11 12.57
CA THR A 128 -0.69 13.57 12.52
C THR A 128 0.66 14.29 12.65
N GLN A 129 1.60 13.75 13.45
CA GLN A 129 2.94 14.33 13.59
C GLN A 129 3.74 14.25 12.28
N PHE A 130 3.66 13.11 11.59
CA PHE A 130 4.25 12.93 10.26
C PHE A 130 3.63 13.90 9.25
N LEU A 131 2.30 14.04 9.22
CA LEU A 131 1.58 14.93 8.31
C LEU A 131 1.92 16.41 8.53
N LEU A 132 1.93 16.87 9.78
CA LEU A 132 2.29 18.26 10.10
C LEU A 132 3.74 18.59 9.71
N THR A 133 4.65 17.62 9.84
CA THR A 133 6.04 17.79 9.40
C THR A 133 6.11 18.00 7.89
N LEU A 134 5.35 17.21 7.11
CA LEU A 134 5.28 17.37 5.65
C LEU A 134 4.69 18.72 5.21
N LEU A 135 3.71 19.26 5.94
CA LEU A 135 3.16 20.61 5.65
C LEU A 135 4.23 21.69 5.71
N LEU A 136 5.18 21.59 6.63
CA LEU A 136 6.28 22.54 6.76
C LEU A 136 7.41 22.22 5.78
N ALA A 137 7.72 20.93 5.59
CA ALA A 137 8.76 20.48 4.68
C ALA A 137 8.48 20.90 3.22
N ALA A 138 7.25 20.74 2.74
CA ALA A 138 6.89 21.09 1.37
C ALA A 138 7.05 22.59 1.02
N GLN A 139 7.08 23.46 2.02
CA GLN A 139 7.32 24.89 1.85
C GLN A 139 8.80 25.23 1.67
N LEU A 140 9.70 24.33 2.09
CA LEU A 140 11.13 24.51 1.91
C LEU A 140 11.52 24.43 0.44
N PRO A 141 12.64 25.05 0.02
CA PRO A 141 13.22 24.78 -1.28
C PRO A 141 13.73 23.35 -1.40
N ALA A 142 13.99 22.93 -2.64
CA ALA A 142 14.73 21.71 -2.90
C ALA A 142 16.09 21.74 -2.15
N PRO A 143 16.56 20.60 -1.60
CA PRO A 143 16.06 19.24 -1.81
C PRO A 143 14.93 18.81 -0.83
N HIS A 144 14.56 19.63 0.15
CA HIS A 144 13.62 19.19 1.21
C HIS A 144 12.15 19.34 0.80
N GLY A 145 11.83 20.33 -0.02
CA GLY A 145 10.46 20.65 -0.40
C GLY A 145 10.35 21.22 -1.80
N LEU A 146 9.20 21.86 -2.07
CA LEU A 146 8.79 22.31 -3.39
C LEU A 146 8.53 23.82 -3.46
N SER A 147 8.94 24.57 -2.43
CA SER A 147 8.67 26.01 -2.30
C SER A 147 7.20 26.38 -2.56
N SER A 148 6.28 25.56 -2.06
CA SER A 148 4.85 25.64 -2.41
C SER A 148 3.95 25.88 -1.22
N THR A 149 2.82 26.52 -1.46
CA THR A 149 1.66 26.50 -0.55
C THR A 149 1.16 25.08 -0.36
N VAL A 150 0.62 24.77 0.80
CA VAL A 150 0.11 23.43 1.13
C VAL A 150 -1.37 23.49 1.52
N LEU A 151 -2.09 22.40 1.26
CA LEU A 151 -3.50 22.26 1.62
C LEU A 151 -3.68 21.13 2.64
N TYR A 152 -4.32 21.44 3.76
CA TYR A 152 -4.69 20.48 4.79
C TYR A 152 -6.22 20.37 4.86
N ILE A 153 -6.74 19.20 4.51
CA ILE A 153 -8.16 18.87 4.60
C ILE A 153 -8.32 17.92 5.78
N SER A 154 -9.16 18.30 6.74
CA SER A 154 -9.43 17.49 7.92
C SER A 154 -10.90 17.11 8.04
N THR A 155 -11.16 15.91 8.51
CA THR A 155 -12.53 15.38 8.69
C THR A 155 -12.97 15.39 10.15
N GLU A 156 -12.04 15.37 11.11
CA GLU A 156 -12.35 15.21 12.53
C GLU A 156 -12.19 16.52 13.33
N SER A 157 -11.07 17.23 13.12
CA SER A 157 -10.72 18.41 13.92
C SER A 157 -9.95 19.44 13.12
N ALA A 158 -9.98 20.70 13.55
CA ALA A 158 -9.19 21.75 12.89
C ALA A 158 -7.69 21.46 12.94
N LEU A 159 -6.93 22.05 12.01
CA LEU A 159 -5.47 21.97 11.98
C LEU A 159 -4.88 22.32 13.36
N PRO A 160 -4.06 21.46 13.99
CA PRO A 160 -3.43 21.74 15.28
C PRO A 160 -2.30 22.76 15.15
N THR A 161 -2.67 24.04 15.00
CA THR A 161 -1.76 25.17 14.76
C THR A 161 -0.74 25.36 15.88
N SER A 162 -1.10 25.08 17.13
CA SER A 162 -0.19 25.14 18.28
C SER A 162 0.97 24.15 18.12
N ARG A 163 0.66 22.92 17.70
CA ARG A 163 1.67 21.90 17.43
C ARG A 163 2.52 22.25 16.20
N LEU A 164 1.89 22.77 15.15
CA LEU A 164 2.60 23.20 13.95
C LEU A 164 3.59 24.34 14.24
N SER A 165 3.20 25.29 15.09
CA SER A 165 4.06 26.38 15.58
C SER A 165 5.23 25.85 16.41
N GLN A 166 4.98 24.83 17.25
CA GLN A 166 6.03 24.18 18.02
C GLN A 166 7.06 23.50 17.11
N LEU A 167 6.61 22.77 16.08
CA LEU A 167 7.51 22.15 15.09
C LEU A 167 8.36 23.21 14.38
N LEU A 168 7.72 24.29 13.92
CA LEU A 168 8.39 25.41 13.25
C LEU A 168 9.43 26.11 14.15
N GLY A 169 9.21 26.12 15.46
CA GLY A 169 10.11 26.72 16.45
C GLY A 169 11.20 25.80 16.99
N ALA A 170 11.10 24.49 16.77
CA ALA A 170 12.01 23.50 17.36
C ALA A 170 12.88 22.77 16.34
N HIS A 171 12.41 22.55 15.11
CA HIS A 171 13.14 21.76 14.13
C HIS A 171 14.35 22.52 13.54
N PRO A 172 15.59 21.99 13.63
CA PRO A 172 16.80 22.69 13.18
C PRO A 172 16.74 23.14 11.71
N THR A 173 16.35 22.24 10.81
CA THR A 173 16.22 22.54 9.36
C THR A 173 15.19 23.65 9.07
N LEU A 174 14.08 23.69 9.81
CA LEU A 174 13.05 24.71 9.63
C LEU A 174 13.50 26.08 10.16
N LEU A 175 14.30 26.08 11.24
CA LEU A 175 14.88 27.30 11.81
C LEU A 175 15.96 27.92 10.92
N ALA A 176 16.77 27.07 10.28
CA ALA A 176 17.85 27.49 9.39
C ALA A 176 17.37 27.89 7.97
N ALA A 177 16.12 27.60 7.62
CA ALA A 177 15.59 27.81 6.28
C ALA A 177 15.43 29.29 5.91
N SER A 178 15.78 29.63 4.67
CA SER A 178 15.52 30.94 4.05
C SER A 178 14.98 30.73 2.63
N PRO A 179 13.70 31.07 2.34
CA PRO A 179 12.72 31.63 3.27
C PRO A 179 12.24 30.62 4.31
N ARG A 180 11.86 31.13 5.49
CA ARG A 180 11.32 30.29 6.57
C ARG A 180 9.87 29.90 6.27
N PRO A 181 9.47 28.64 6.48
CA PRO A 181 8.08 28.22 6.38
C PRO A 181 7.16 29.03 7.29
N THR A 182 5.91 29.22 6.87
CA THR A 182 4.91 30.01 7.60
C THR A 182 3.61 29.24 7.76
N LEU A 183 2.80 29.68 8.73
CA LEU A 183 1.45 29.16 8.89
C LEU A 183 0.50 29.73 7.81
N ASP A 184 0.79 30.92 7.29
CA ASP A 184 -0.02 31.57 6.24
C ASP A 184 0.02 30.80 4.91
N ALA A 185 1.10 30.05 4.66
CA ALA A 185 1.23 29.17 3.50
C ALA A 185 0.49 27.82 3.68
N VAL A 186 -0.22 27.61 4.79
CA VAL A 186 -1.04 26.42 5.05
C VAL A 186 -2.51 26.77 4.95
N ILE A 187 -3.13 26.39 3.83
CA ILE A 187 -4.58 26.50 3.66
C ILE A 187 -5.22 25.31 4.37
N SER A 188 -6.15 25.56 5.30
CA SER A 188 -6.85 24.50 6.04
C SER A 188 -8.34 24.52 5.72
N ILE A 189 -8.93 23.34 5.50
CA ILE A 189 -10.36 23.15 5.28
C ILE A 189 -10.84 22.00 6.18
N VAL A 190 -11.99 22.16 6.82
CA VAL A 190 -12.63 21.10 7.61
C VAL A 190 -13.86 20.61 6.86
N THR A 191 -13.99 19.30 6.67
CA THR A 191 -15.07 18.65 5.94
C THR A 191 -15.83 17.69 6.86
N PRO A 192 -16.98 18.11 7.42
CA PRO A 192 -17.67 17.39 8.49
C PRO A 192 -18.41 16.13 8.03
N ASP A 193 -18.65 15.99 6.72
CA ASP A 193 -19.40 14.90 6.13
C ASP A 193 -18.87 14.53 4.73
N LEU A 194 -19.36 13.41 4.21
CA LEU A 194 -18.91 12.85 2.94
C LEU A 194 -19.33 13.68 1.72
N GLU A 195 -20.49 14.32 1.76
CA GLU A 195 -21.00 15.17 0.67
C GLU A 195 -20.15 16.43 0.51
N SER A 196 -19.89 17.12 1.63
CA SER A 196 -18.99 18.26 1.71
C SER A 196 -17.59 17.90 1.22
N GLN A 197 -17.06 16.74 1.64
CA GLN A 197 -15.76 16.24 1.19
C GLN A 197 -15.71 16.03 -0.32
N ASP A 198 -16.70 15.34 -0.91
CA ASP A 198 -16.76 15.09 -2.35
C ASP A 198 -16.87 16.40 -3.15
N HIS A 199 -17.75 17.30 -2.71
CA HIS A 199 -17.95 18.60 -3.35
C HIS A 199 -16.66 19.45 -3.33
N ILE A 200 -15.99 19.54 -2.17
CA ILE A 200 -14.75 20.32 -2.02
C ILE A 200 -13.64 19.73 -2.89
N LEU A 201 -13.43 18.41 -2.85
CA LEU A 201 -12.39 17.75 -3.63
C LEU A 201 -12.60 17.89 -5.15
N ARG A 202 -13.85 17.87 -5.62
CA ARG A 202 -14.16 17.97 -7.06
C ARG A 202 -14.12 19.38 -7.60
N PHE A 203 -14.64 20.36 -6.85
CA PHE A 203 -14.89 21.69 -7.40
C PHE A 203 -13.99 22.78 -6.82
N GLN A 204 -13.69 22.73 -5.52
CA GLN A 204 -12.92 23.79 -4.86
C GLN A 204 -11.42 23.54 -4.93
N VAL A 205 -10.98 22.30 -4.66
CA VAL A 205 -9.56 21.94 -4.62
C VAL A 205 -8.85 22.18 -5.94
N PRO A 206 -9.36 21.77 -7.12
CA PRO A 206 -8.65 22.01 -8.38
C PRO A 206 -8.44 23.50 -8.68
N VAL A 207 -9.40 24.34 -8.27
CA VAL A 207 -9.31 25.81 -8.41
C VAL A 207 -8.27 26.37 -7.43
N ALA A 208 -8.29 25.92 -6.17
CA ALA A 208 -7.33 26.35 -5.16
C ALA A 208 -5.89 25.95 -5.52
N VAL A 209 -5.69 24.75 -6.04
CA VAL A 209 -4.38 24.25 -6.49
C VAL A 209 -3.77 25.17 -7.54
N LYS A 210 -4.54 25.53 -8.57
CA LYS A 210 -4.07 26.43 -9.64
C LYS A 210 -3.85 27.86 -9.15
N ARG A 211 -4.73 28.36 -8.28
CA ARG A 211 -4.68 29.75 -7.79
C ARG A 211 -3.51 29.99 -6.83
N HIS A 212 -3.22 29.04 -5.95
CA HIS A 212 -2.24 29.19 -4.87
C HIS A 212 -0.93 28.42 -5.10
N GLY A 213 -0.79 27.74 -6.25
CA GLY A 213 0.41 26.96 -6.58
C GLY A 213 0.66 25.81 -5.60
N ILE A 214 -0.40 25.11 -5.21
CA ILE A 214 -0.34 24.08 -4.17
C ILE A 214 0.37 22.84 -4.73
N ARG A 215 1.39 22.33 -4.05
CA ARG A 215 2.09 21.08 -4.46
C ARG A 215 1.97 19.92 -3.47
N LEU A 216 1.36 20.14 -2.31
CA LEU A 216 1.03 19.10 -1.32
C LEU A 216 -0.42 19.26 -0.84
N ILE A 217 -1.17 18.16 -0.87
CA ILE A 217 -2.48 18.04 -0.24
C ILE A 217 -2.43 16.93 0.81
N ILE A 218 -2.88 17.23 2.03
CA ILE A 218 -3.04 16.27 3.11
C ILE A 218 -4.53 16.07 3.39
N LEU A 219 -4.97 14.82 3.54
CA LEU A 219 -6.30 14.43 4.01
C LEU A 219 -6.20 13.68 5.34
N ASP A 220 -6.52 14.33 6.47
CA ASP A 220 -6.47 13.74 7.83
C ASP A 220 -7.88 13.69 8.47
N SER A 221 -8.63 12.60 8.42
CA SER A 221 -8.38 11.34 7.73
C SER A 221 -9.50 11.05 6.74
N VAL A 222 -9.19 10.48 5.58
CA VAL A 222 -10.24 10.14 4.58
C VAL A 222 -11.24 9.12 5.15
N ALA A 223 -10.82 8.29 6.10
CA ALA A 223 -11.61 7.18 6.60
C ALA A 223 -12.78 7.59 7.49
N ALA A 224 -12.69 8.73 8.19
CA ALA A 224 -13.69 9.12 9.19
C ALA A 224 -15.09 9.27 8.57
N ASN A 225 -15.20 10.00 7.45
CA ASN A 225 -16.48 10.26 6.80
C ASN A 225 -17.09 8.98 6.19
N TYR A 226 -16.28 8.12 5.58
CA TYR A 226 -16.76 6.83 5.07
C TYR A 226 -17.20 5.86 6.18
N ARG A 227 -16.52 5.85 7.33
CA ARG A 227 -16.95 5.05 8.48
C ARG A 227 -18.28 5.57 9.03
N ALA A 228 -18.40 6.89 9.22
CA ALA A 228 -19.62 7.51 9.73
C ALA A 228 -20.84 7.21 8.85
N GLU A 229 -20.69 7.28 7.52
CA GLU A 229 -21.79 7.05 6.57
C GLU A 229 -22.20 5.57 6.49
N PHE A 230 -21.23 4.67 6.32
CA PHE A 230 -21.52 3.27 5.99
C PHE A 230 -21.59 2.31 7.19
N GLU A 231 -21.00 2.65 8.34
CA GLU A 231 -21.09 1.81 9.55
C GLU A 231 -22.32 2.18 10.41
N ARG A 232 -22.72 3.46 10.48
CA ARG A 232 -23.91 3.88 11.25
C ARG A 232 -25.22 3.42 10.60
N ALA A 233 -25.26 3.28 9.27
CA ALA A 233 -26.43 2.78 8.56
C ALA A 233 -26.71 1.27 8.79
N GLY A 234 -25.83 0.57 9.51
CA GLY A 234 -25.90 -0.88 9.78
C GLY A 234 -26.40 -1.28 11.17
N GLY A 235 -27.22 -0.46 11.83
CA GLY A 235 -27.77 -0.76 13.16
C GLY A 235 -28.48 -2.13 13.23
N GLY A 236 -27.87 -3.07 13.95
CA GLY A 236 -28.49 -4.33 14.39
C GLY A 236 -28.15 -5.58 13.55
N ALA A 237 -27.87 -6.67 14.26
CA ALA A 237 -27.51 -8.01 13.78
C ALA A 237 -28.57 -8.73 12.89
N ALA A 238 -29.58 -8.00 12.38
CA ALA A 238 -30.67 -8.51 11.55
C ALA A 238 -30.56 -8.11 10.06
N SER A 239 -29.48 -7.44 9.63
CA SER A 239 -29.41 -6.78 8.31
C SER A 239 -28.47 -7.44 7.27
N GLY A 240 -28.30 -8.77 7.33
CA GLY A 240 -27.38 -9.51 6.45
C GLY A 240 -27.52 -9.24 4.94
N HIS A 241 -28.71 -8.84 4.46
CA HIS A 241 -28.93 -8.47 3.05
C HIS A 241 -28.62 -6.99 2.72
N LYS A 242 -28.68 -6.06 3.69
CA LYS A 242 -28.34 -4.64 3.49
C LYS A 242 -26.85 -4.36 3.67
N SER A 243 -26.14 -5.20 4.43
CA SER A 243 -24.70 -5.08 4.66
C SER A 243 -23.86 -5.21 3.37
N GLY A 244 -24.24 -6.14 2.47
CA GLY A 244 -23.55 -6.32 1.20
C GLY A 244 -23.72 -5.15 0.22
N ALA A 245 -24.93 -4.57 0.16
CA ALA A 245 -25.20 -3.40 -0.68
C ALA A 245 -24.44 -2.16 -0.19
N ASN A 246 -24.42 -1.91 1.12
CA ASN A 246 -23.65 -0.81 1.72
C ASN A 246 -22.15 -0.97 1.45
N MET A 247 -21.62 -2.20 1.52
CA MET A 247 -20.22 -2.47 1.21
C MET A 247 -19.91 -2.25 -0.28
N ALA A 248 -20.79 -2.65 -1.19
CA ALA A 248 -20.64 -2.42 -2.63
C ALA A 248 -20.69 -0.92 -2.99
N GLN A 249 -21.60 -0.16 -2.38
CA GLN A 249 -21.68 1.29 -2.56
C GLN A 249 -20.42 1.98 -2.05
N ARG A 250 -20.00 1.69 -0.81
CA ARG A 250 -18.75 2.18 -0.22
C ARG A 250 -17.55 1.89 -1.14
N SER A 251 -17.51 0.69 -1.71
CA SER A 251 -16.47 0.28 -2.64
C SER A 251 -16.46 1.14 -3.90
N SER A 252 -17.63 1.39 -4.51
CA SER A 252 -17.75 2.24 -5.70
C SER A 252 -17.28 3.67 -5.42
N GLU A 253 -17.65 4.23 -4.28
CA GLU A 253 -17.26 5.58 -3.90
C GLU A 253 -15.76 5.72 -3.60
N LEU A 254 -15.15 4.73 -2.94
CA LEU A 254 -13.70 4.72 -2.73
C LEU A 254 -12.92 4.64 -4.05
N VAL A 255 -13.43 3.89 -5.04
CA VAL A 255 -12.84 3.84 -6.39
C VAL A 255 -12.95 5.20 -7.07
N LYS A 256 -14.12 5.85 -7.02
CA LYS A 256 -14.31 7.19 -7.59
C LYS A 256 -13.39 8.23 -6.94
N LEU A 257 -13.28 8.22 -5.61
CA LEU A 257 -12.38 9.09 -4.88
C LEU A 257 -10.91 8.83 -5.26
N GLY A 258 -10.51 7.56 -5.31
CA GLY A 258 -9.17 7.16 -5.73
C GLY A 258 -8.83 7.62 -7.15
N GLN A 259 -9.79 7.52 -8.08
CA GLN A 259 -9.65 8.05 -9.43
C GLN A 259 -9.47 9.57 -9.43
N LEU A 260 -10.36 10.31 -8.75
CA LEU A 260 -10.30 11.77 -8.65
C LEU A 260 -8.94 12.25 -8.11
N LEU A 261 -8.48 11.66 -7.00
CA LEU A 261 -7.20 12.04 -6.38
C LEU A 261 -6.02 11.68 -7.28
N ARG A 262 -6.03 10.53 -7.98
CA ARG A 262 -4.94 10.16 -8.90
C ARG A 262 -4.88 11.07 -10.12
N GLU A 263 -6.03 11.46 -10.66
CA GLU A 263 -6.11 12.43 -11.76
C GLU A 263 -5.54 13.77 -11.31
N LEU A 264 -5.99 14.28 -10.17
CA LEU A 264 -5.48 15.53 -9.61
C LEU A 264 -3.96 15.49 -9.34
N ALA A 265 -3.47 14.39 -8.74
CA ALA A 265 -2.06 14.19 -8.45
C ALA A 265 -1.20 14.25 -9.73
N ARG A 266 -1.62 13.50 -10.77
CA ARG A 266 -0.88 13.41 -12.04
C ARG A 266 -0.97 14.68 -12.88
N GLU A 267 -2.15 15.28 -13.00
CA GLU A 267 -2.35 16.46 -13.85
C GLU A 267 -1.65 17.70 -13.31
N GLN A 268 -1.67 17.88 -11.99
CA GLN A 268 -1.08 19.06 -11.34
C GLN A 268 0.32 18.78 -10.76
N ASN A 269 0.85 17.56 -10.92
CA ASN A 269 2.11 17.10 -10.35
C ASN A 269 2.25 17.44 -8.85
N ILE A 270 1.23 17.06 -8.07
CA ILE A 270 1.14 17.31 -6.63
C ILE A 270 1.29 16.02 -5.84
N ALA A 271 1.84 16.09 -4.63
CA ALA A 271 1.83 14.98 -3.69
C ALA A 271 0.49 14.99 -2.94
N ILE A 272 -0.21 13.85 -2.90
CA ILE A 272 -1.41 13.69 -2.09
C ILE A 272 -1.11 12.68 -0.98
N VAL A 273 -1.22 13.11 0.27
CA VAL A 273 -0.97 12.27 1.44
C VAL A 273 -2.26 12.07 2.22
N VAL A 274 -2.63 10.83 2.47
CA VAL A 274 -3.89 10.48 3.11
C VAL A 274 -3.62 9.73 4.40
N ALA A 275 -4.21 10.19 5.51
CA ALA A 275 -4.19 9.47 6.76
C ALA A 275 -5.28 8.40 6.77
N ASN A 276 -4.94 7.21 7.27
CA ASN A 276 -5.92 6.15 7.54
C ASN A 276 -5.74 5.58 8.93
N GLN A 277 -6.86 5.27 9.57
CA GLN A 277 -6.90 4.59 10.86
C GLN A 277 -6.99 3.08 10.62
N VAL A 278 -6.41 2.30 11.52
CA VAL A 278 -6.58 0.85 11.52
C VAL A 278 -7.78 0.43 12.39
N ALA A 279 -8.31 -0.76 12.14
CA ALA A 279 -9.27 -1.45 12.97
C ALA A 279 -8.65 -2.76 13.48
N ASP A 280 -9.01 -3.17 14.70
CA ASP A 280 -8.59 -4.45 15.27
C ASP A 280 -9.46 -5.59 14.70
N ARG A 281 -8.86 -6.76 14.48
CA ARG A 281 -9.57 -7.96 14.04
C ARG A 281 -10.06 -8.76 15.25
N PHE A 282 -11.36 -8.75 15.50
CA PHE A 282 -11.97 -9.62 16.51
C PHE A 282 -12.38 -10.96 15.87
N SER A 283 -11.92 -12.08 16.42
CA SER A 283 -12.51 -13.38 16.11
C SER A 283 -13.90 -13.44 16.73
N GLY A 284 -14.95 -13.61 15.92
CA GLY A 284 -16.26 -13.99 16.46
C GLY A 284 -16.11 -15.31 17.22
N ALA A 285 -16.49 -15.34 18.49
CA ALA A 285 -16.63 -16.58 19.25
C ALA A 285 -17.82 -17.35 18.65
N GLY A 286 -17.57 -18.11 17.58
CA GLY A 286 -18.58 -18.90 16.88
C GLY A 286 -18.21 -19.10 15.42
N GLY A 287 -18.04 -20.36 15.01
CA GLY A 287 -17.67 -20.79 13.66
C GLY A 287 -18.71 -20.45 12.59
N GLY A 288 -18.80 -19.17 12.22
CA GLY A 288 -19.48 -18.71 11.02
C GLY A 288 -18.47 -18.50 9.92
N SER A 289 -18.34 -19.46 9.02
CA SER A 289 -17.70 -19.26 7.72
C SER A 289 -18.29 -18.00 7.07
N SER A 290 -17.43 -17.05 6.68
CA SER A 290 -17.84 -15.98 5.77
C SER A 290 -18.50 -16.62 4.54
N PRO A 291 -19.54 -16.01 3.95
CA PRO A 291 -20.18 -16.57 2.76
C PRO A 291 -19.20 -16.42 1.60
N VAL A 292 -18.35 -17.43 1.43
CA VAL A 292 -17.62 -17.66 0.19
C VAL A 292 -18.69 -17.96 -0.84
N LEU A 293 -18.92 -17.02 -1.75
CA LEU A 293 -19.54 -17.32 -3.04
C LEU A 293 -18.65 -18.35 -3.72
N ARG A 294 -18.94 -19.64 -3.49
CA ARG A 294 -18.36 -20.76 -4.22
C ARG A 294 -18.85 -20.66 -5.66
N ARG A 295 -18.16 -19.87 -6.49
CA ARG A 295 -18.21 -20.05 -7.92
C ARG A 295 -17.49 -21.36 -8.20
N SER A 296 -18.25 -22.41 -8.50
CA SER A 296 -17.75 -23.71 -8.93
C SER A 296 -17.00 -23.54 -10.25
N THR A 297 -15.69 -23.29 -10.19
CA THR A 297 -14.81 -23.59 -11.31
C THR A 297 -14.73 -25.12 -11.38
N GLN A 298 -15.52 -25.72 -12.26
CA GLN A 298 -15.38 -27.13 -12.63
C GLN A 298 -13.98 -27.30 -13.21
N SER A 299 -13.03 -27.76 -12.39
CA SER A 299 -11.74 -28.25 -12.87
C SER A 299 -11.99 -29.51 -13.69
N SER A 300 -11.65 -29.48 -14.98
CA SER A 300 -11.81 -30.60 -15.91
C SER A 300 -11.02 -31.86 -15.48
N PRO A 301 -11.56 -33.07 -15.69
CA PRO A 301 -11.08 -34.32 -15.09
C PRO A 301 -9.98 -35.01 -15.92
N LEU A 302 -8.91 -34.30 -16.29
CA LEU A 302 -7.83 -34.88 -17.11
C LEU A 302 -6.45 -34.93 -16.42
N ALA A 303 -6.32 -34.45 -15.19
CA ALA A 303 -5.07 -34.46 -14.43
C ALA A 303 -5.07 -35.51 -13.31
N ARG A 304 -5.35 -36.78 -13.62
CA ARG A 304 -5.03 -37.91 -12.73
C ARG A 304 -4.74 -39.17 -13.54
N ARG A 305 -3.51 -39.32 -14.01
CA ARG A 305 -2.99 -40.61 -14.49
C ARG A 305 -1.48 -40.68 -14.32
N SER A 306 -1.05 -41.14 -13.14
CA SER A 306 0.22 -41.87 -12.94
C SER A 306 0.40 -42.16 -11.45
N VAL A 307 0.09 -43.38 -10.99
CA VAL A 307 0.94 -44.34 -10.26
C VAL A 307 0.13 -45.66 -10.09
N PRO A 308 0.71 -46.86 -10.26
CA PRO A 308 -0.03 -48.12 -10.37
C PRO A 308 0.00 -49.01 -9.10
N GLY A 309 -1.10 -49.76 -8.89
CA GLY A 309 -1.09 -51.17 -8.48
C GLY A 309 -1.20 -51.53 -6.98
N GLY A 310 -2.16 -52.41 -6.64
CA GLY A 310 -2.11 -53.28 -5.45
C GLY A 310 -3.44 -53.44 -4.71
N ALA A 311 -3.96 -54.66 -4.63
CA ALA A 311 -5.32 -55.01 -4.20
C ALA A 311 -5.45 -55.46 -2.71
N MET A 312 -6.68 -55.31 -2.19
CA MET A 312 -7.43 -56.06 -1.15
C MET A 312 -6.72 -57.07 -0.22
N SER A 313 -7.00 -57.01 1.10
CA SER A 313 -7.60 -58.09 1.92
C SER A 313 -7.57 -57.80 3.45
N ASP A 314 -8.25 -58.67 4.20
CA ASP A 314 -8.99 -58.49 5.45
C ASP A 314 -8.31 -59.13 6.68
N SER A 315 -8.75 -58.73 7.88
CA SER A 315 -8.75 -59.43 9.20
C SER A 315 -7.50 -59.59 10.12
N SER A 316 -7.68 -59.07 11.35
CA SER A 316 -7.42 -59.68 12.69
C SER A 316 -6.09 -59.53 13.49
N ILE A 317 -6.21 -58.78 14.60
CA ILE A 317 -5.74 -58.98 16.02
C ILE A 317 -4.24 -58.89 16.40
N GLY A 318 -3.90 -57.90 17.25
CA GLY A 318 -2.70 -57.88 18.14
C GLY A 318 -2.45 -56.49 18.78
N PRO A 319 -1.94 -56.37 20.04
CA PRO A 319 -2.47 -55.40 21.02
C PRO A 319 -1.74 -54.05 21.15
N THR A 320 -2.54 -53.07 21.58
CA THR A 320 -2.22 -51.86 22.39
C THR A 320 -0.77 -51.39 22.47
N SER A 321 -0.47 -50.30 21.77
CA SER A 321 0.46 -49.28 22.27
C SER A 321 -0.25 -47.92 22.20
N SER A 322 -0.36 -47.31 23.36
CA SER A 322 -0.96 -46.01 23.62
C SER A 322 -0.20 -44.90 22.91
N ILE A 323 -0.72 -44.45 21.78
CA ILE A 323 -0.43 -43.11 21.24
C ILE A 323 -1.44 -42.18 21.93
N PRO A 324 -1.01 -41.04 22.52
CA PRO A 324 -1.91 -40.20 23.28
C PRO A 324 -3.01 -39.69 22.36
N MET A 325 -4.27 -39.73 22.83
CA MET A 325 -5.29 -38.80 22.39
C MET A 325 -4.65 -37.42 22.35
N ALA A 326 -4.58 -36.83 21.16
CA ALA A 326 -4.37 -35.39 21.05
C ALA A 326 -5.54 -34.77 21.81
N THR A 327 -5.27 -34.36 23.05
CA THR A 327 -6.11 -33.45 23.79
C THR A 327 -6.28 -32.24 22.90
N ASP A 328 -7.52 -32.06 22.44
CA ASP A 328 -8.05 -30.87 21.82
C ASP A 328 -7.67 -29.65 22.68
N THR A 329 -6.50 -29.09 22.36
CA THR A 329 -5.89 -27.96 23.05
C THR A 329 -6.00 -26.80 22.08
N GLY A 330 -7.22 -26.25 22.02
CA GLY A 330 -7.55 -24.93 21.49
C GLY A 330 -6.75 -24.52 20.26
N GLU A 331 -7.18 -24.96 19.08
CA GLU A 331 -6.67 -24.43 17.82
C GLU A 331 -6.81 -22.89 17.82
N THR A 332 -5.67 -22.21 17.94
CA THR A 332 -5.60 -20.76 17.78
C THR A 332 -5.96 -20.41 16.32
N PRO A 333 -6.98 -19.57 16.04
CA PRO A 333 -7.60 -19.46 14.70
C PRO A 333 -6.75 -18.75 13.64
N PHE A 334 -5.50 -18.39 13.95
CA PHE A 334 -4.69 -17.50 13.13
C PHE A 334 -3.40 -18.15 12.63
N ARG A 335 -3.44 -19.45 12.28
CA ARG A 335 -2.50 -19.89 11.25
C ARG A 335 -2.93 -19.19 9.97
N SER A 336 -2.07 -18.28 9.49
CA SER A 336 -2.06 -17.80 8.10
C SER A 336 -2.42 -19.01 7.24
N THR A 337 -3.60 -19.03 6.63
CA THR A 337 -4.00 -20.20 5.86
C THR A 337 -2.94 -20.39 4.78
N MET A 338 -2.54 -21.64 4.53
CA MET A 338 -1.58 -21.95 3.47
C MET A 338 -2.21 -21.75 2.08
N ASP A 339 -3.52 -21.50 2.00
CA ASP A 339 -4.22 -21.19 0.76
C ASP A 339 -3.80 -19.80 0.24
N PRO A 340 -3.03 -19.73 -0.86
CA PRO A 340 -2.57 -18.48 -1.42
C PRO A 340 -3.71 -17.57 -1.90
N MET A 341 -4.89 -18.14 -2.13
CA MET A 341 -6.07 -17.42 -2.59
C MET A 341 -6.93 -16.87 -1.45
N SER A 342 -6.62 -17.24 -0.21
CA SER A 342 -7.35 -16.71 0.95
C SER A 342 -6.99 -15.24 1.20
N LEU A 343 -7.99 -14.45 1.56
CA LEU A 343 -7.81 -13.04 1.95
C LEU A 343 -6.79 -12.91 3.10
N ASP A 344 -6.85 -13.81 4.07
CA ASP A 344 -5.95 -13.81 5.21
C ASP A 344 -4.50 -14.05 4.82
N HIS A 345 -4.27 -14.86 3.78
CA HIS A 345 -2.95 -15.04 3.22
C HIS A 345 -2.50 -13.79 2.48
N GLN A 346 -3.32 -13.23 1.60
CA GLN A 346 -2.95 -12.11 0.71
C GLN A 346 -2.77 -10.78 1.43
N GLN A 347 -3.58 -10.48 2.44
CA GLN A 347 -3.58 -9.15 3.06
C GLN A 347 -2.25 -8.79 3.75
N ARG A 348 -1.42 -9.77 4.12
CA ARG A 348 -0.15 -9.55 4.83
C ARG A 348 0.82 -8.65 4.04
N TRP A 349 0.75 -8.69 2.71
CA TRP A 349 1.57 -7.87 1.80
C TRP A 349 1.03 -6.46 1.59
N PHE A 350 -0.20 -6.20 2.04
CA PHE A 350 -0.89 -4.97 1.73
C PHE A 350 -1.23 -4.16 2.97
N THR A 351 -1.45 -4.78 4.13
CA THR A 351 -1.90 -4.05 5.33
C THR A 351 -0.75 -3.39 6.08
N GLY A 352 0.44 -4.02 6.09
CA GLY A 352 1.55 -3.68 6.98
C GLY A 352 1.55 -4.44 8.31
N TRP A 353 0.59 -5.34 8.52
CA TRP A 353 0.49 -6.23 9.69
C TRP A 353 0.25 -7.68 9.26
N GLY A 354 0.66 -8.64 10.09
CA GLY A 354 0.39 -10.07 9.88
C GLY A 354 1.39 -10.78 8.97
N ASP A 355 2.49 -10.13 8.62
CA ASP A 355 3.61 -10.71 7.89
C ASP A 355 4.81 -11.07 8.79
N ASP A 356 4.65 -10.99 10.12
CA ASP A 356 5.67 -11.38 11.09
C ASP A 356 5.84 -12.92 11.07
N PRO A 357 7.04 -13.45 10.80
CA PRO A 357 7.28 -14.89 10.75
C PRO A 357 7.19 -15.55 12.13
N TYR A 358 7.43 -14.78 13.21
CA TYR A 358 7.39 -15.26 14.58
C TYR A 358 6.50 -14.34 15.43
N PRO A 359 5.18 -14.30 15.13
CA PRO A 359 4.29 -13.37 15.80
C PRO A 359 4.16 -13.77 17.27
N SER A 360 4.32 -12.80 18.17
CA SER A 360 4.04 -13.02 19.59
C SER A 360 2.57 -13.40 19.80
N GLN A 361 2.25 -14.11 20.87
CA GLN A 361 0.85 -14.45 21.19
C GLN A 361 -0.06 -13.20 21.25
N LEU A 362 0.50 -12.07 21.70
CA LEU A 362 -0.17 -10.78 21.72
C LEU A 362 -0.31 -10.18 20.29
N GLY A 363 0.70 -10.38 19.44
CA GLY A 363 0.68 -9.96 18.03
C GLY A 363 -0.34 -10.73 17.18
N LEU A 364 -0.56 -12.01 17.46
CA LEU A 364 -1.61 -12.82 16.80
C LEU A 364 -3.02 -12.36 17.19
N LYS A 365 -3.21 -11.95 18.45
CA LYS A 365 -4.50 -11.43 18.94
C LYS A 365 -4.79 -9.99 18.49
N ASN A 366 -3.75 -9.20 18.23
CA ASN A 366 -3.85 -7.78 17.86
C ASN A 366 -3.54 -7.53 16.38
N LEU A 367 -4.01 -8.41 15.49
CA LEU A 367 -3.91 -8.17 14.04
C LEU A 367 -4.77 -6.96 13.66
N LYS A 368 -4.16 -6.05 12.90
CA LYS A 368 -4.80 -4.79 12.50
C LYS A 368 -4.96 -4.72 11.00
N THR A 369 -6.03 -4.08 10.56
CA THR A 369 -6.29 -3.82 9.14
C THR A 369 -6.56 -2.34 8.91
N PRO A 370 -5.97 -1.72 7.87
CA PRO A 370 -6.36 -0.39 7.42
C PRO A 370 -7.86 -0.36 7.10
N SER A 371 -8.56 0.64 7.60
CA SER A 371 -10.03 0.58 7.65
C SER A 371 -10.76 0.80 6.34
N LEU A 372 -10.05 1.28 5.32
CA LEU A 372 -10.59 1.47 3.97
C LEU A 372 -10.50 0.18 3.15
N GLY A 373 -9.80 -0.84 3.67
CA GLY A 373 -9.74 -2.17 3.08
C GLY A 373 -8.92 -2.27 1.79
N LEU A 374 -9.03 -3.43 1.13
CA LEU A 374 -8.27 -3.75 -0.08
C LEU A 374 -8.65 -2.88 -1.28
N ILE A 375 -9.90 -2.45 -1.37
CA ILE A 375 -10.37 -1.65 -2.51
C ILE A 375 -9.68 -0.30 -2.55
N TRP A 376 -9.49 0.33 -1.39
CA TRP A 376 -8.66 1.53 -1.28
C TRP A 376 -7.18 1.26 -1.54
N THR A 377 -6.68 0.09 -1.12
CA THR A 377 -5.29 -0.32 -1.36
C THR A 377 -4.95 -0.31 -2.86
N THR A 378 -5.89 -0.69 -3.74
CA THR A 378 -5.68 -0.63 -5.19
C THR A 378 -5.81 0.78 -5.78
N GLN A 379 -6.18 1.78 -4.96
CA GLN A 379 -6.28 3.17 -5.40
C GLN A 379 -5.02 4.00 -5.15
N ILE A 380 -4.14 3.54 -4.27
CA ILE A 380 -2.95 4.28 -3.83
C ILE A 380 -1.67 3.74 -4.47
N SER A 381 -0.63 4.56 -4.53
CA SER A 381 0.69 4.16 -5.04
C SER A 381 1.62 3.70 -3.93
N CYS A 382 1.56 4.34 -2.77
CA CYS A 382 2.41 4.03 -1.63
C CYS A 382 1.60 3.86 -0.35
N ARG A 383 1.98 2.89 0.48
CA ARG A 383 1.46 2.73 1.84
C ARG A 383 2.61 2.66 2.84
N ILE A 384 2.55 3.54 3.83
CA ILE A 384 3.43 3.60 4.98
C ILE A 384 2.62 3.20 6.22
N ALA A 385 3.07 2.18 6.93
CA ALA A 385 2.46 1.74 8.18
C ALA A 385 3.28 2.24 9.38
N LEU A 386 2.64 3.04 10.24
CA LEU A 386 3.19 3.46 11.53
C LEU A 386 2.75 2.46 12.60
N ILE A 387 3.68 1.61 13.02
CA ILE A 387 3.45 0.53 13.98
C ILE A 387 3.87 1.01 15.36
N LYS A 388 3.04 0.76 16.38
CA LYS A 388 3.32 1.09 17.77
C LYS A 388 3.26 -0.18 18.62
N ARG A 389 4.31 -0.48 19.40
CA ARG A 389 4.34 -1.65 20.30
C ARG A 389 4.57 -1.22 21.75
N PRO A 390 3.82 -1.78 22.72
CA PRO A 390 4.07 -1.53 24.13
C PRO A 390 5.34 -2.24 24.58
N VAL A 391 6.12 -1.59 25.43
CA VAL A 391 7.24 -2.21 26.15
C VAL A 391 6.86 -2.30 27.61
N TYR A 392 6.68 -3.53 28.07
CA TYR A 392 6.40 -3.85 29.46
C TYR A 392 7.70 -4.07 30.25
N GLY A 393 7.66 -3.79 31.55
CA GLY A 393 8.72 -4.15 32.47
C GLY A 393 8.18 -4.57 33.83
N PRO A 394 9.05 -5.08 34.72
CA PRO A 394 8.66 -5.47 36.06
C PRO A 394 8.14 -4.25 36.85
N SER A 395 7.09 -4.45 37.64
CA SER A 395 6.60 -3.43 38.58
C SER A 395 7.71 -3.12 39.59
N LEU A 396 8.06 -1.84 39.75
CA LEU A 396 9.03 -1.38 40.76
C LEU A 396 8.37 -1.16 42.13
N VAL A 397 7.05 -1.27 42.21
CA VAL A 397 6.28 -1.16 43.45
C VAL A 397 5.84 -2.57 43.82
N ALA A 398 6.42 -3.09 44.91
CA ALA A 398 5.92 -4.28 45.57
C ALA A 398 4.65 -3.89 46.32
N ASP A 399 3.50 -3.92 45.64
CA ASP A 399 2.22 -3.90 46.34
C ASP A 399 2.09 -5.27 47.02
N GLU A 400 2.01 -5.29 48.35
CA GLU A 400 1.92 -6.50 49.18
C GLU A 400 0.67 -7.36 48.87
N GLU A 401 -0.25 -6.89 48.02
CA GLU A 401 -1.49 -7.59 47.63
C GLU A 401 -1.43 -8.29 46.26
N ASN A 402 -0.38 -8.10 45.45
CA ASN A 402 -0.32 -8.66 44.09
C ASN A 402 0.72 -9.78 43.95
N GLU A 403 0.36 -11.01 44.35
CA GLU A 403 1.18 -12.23 44.20
C GLU A 403 1.49 -12.65 42.75
N ARG A 404 1.00 -11.92 41.74
CA ARG A 404 1.43 -12.04 40.34
C ARG A 404 1.67 -10.65 39.79
N GLY A 405 2.92 -10.19 39.83
CA GLY A 405 3.32 -8.88 39.32
C GLY A 405 2.89 -8.70 37.87
N GLU A 406 1.81 -7.96 37.64
CA GLU A 406 1.36 -7.65 36.29
C GLU A 406 2.39 -6.75 35.59
N PRO A 407 2.74 -7.05 34.33
CA PRO A 407 3.69 -6.24 33.59
C PRO A 407 3.18 -4.80 33.40
N VAL A 408 3.90 -3.82 33.95
CA VAL A 408 3.54 -2.40 33.81
C VAL A 408 4.08 -1.86 32.49
N LEU A 409 3.25 -1.10 31.77
CA LEU A 409 3.63 -0.44 30.53
C LEU A 409 4.65 0.68 30.83
N ARG A 410 5.90 0.51 30.39
CA ARG A 410 6.97 1.50 30.62
C ARG A 410 7.05 2.55 29.53
N LYS A 411 6.99 2.12 28.27
CA LYS A 411 7.11 3.01 27.11
C LYS A 411 6.48 2.45 25.86
N TRP A 412 6.27 3.31 24.88
CA TRP A 412 5.81 2.96 23.55
C TRP A 412 6.94 3.12 22.55
N ARG A 413 7.27 2.04 21.83
CA ARG A 413 8.18 2.09 20.68
C ARG A 413 7.36 2.21 19.40
N ARG A 414 7.91 2.91 18.39
CA ARG A 414 7.24 3.17 17.13
C ARG A 414 8.18 2.88 15.95
N TRP A 415 7.61 2.37 14.87
CA TRP A 415 8.34 2.04 13.65
C TRP A 415 7.59 2.55 12.43
N MET A 416 8.33 3.04 11.45
CA MET A 416 7.84 3.35 10.12
C MET A 416 8.19 2.18 9.19
N LYS A 417 7.16 1.52 8.66
CA LYS A 417 7.28 0.43 7.72
C LYS A 417 6.79 0.87 6.34
N VAL A 418 7.61 0.69 5.32
CA VAL A 418 7.17 0.85 3.92
C VAL A 418 6.51 -0.46 3.51
N VAL A 419 5.19 -0.46 3.34
CA VAL A 419 4.46 -1.68 2.97
C VAL A 419 4.62 -1.95 1.49
N PHE A 420 4.40 -0.92 0.68
CA PHE A 420 4.72 -0.92 -0.74
C PHE A 420 4.91 0.53 -1.21
N ALA A 421 5.80 0.72 -2.18
CA ALA A 421 6.02 1.95 -2.90
C ALA A 421 6.62 1.62 -4.27
N PRO A 422 6.31 2.37 -5.33
CA PRO A 422 6.91 2.14 -6.65
C PRO A 422 8.39 2.54 -6.69
N HIS A 423 8.81 3.46 -5.82
CA HIS A 423 10.12 4.12 -5.86
C HIS A 423 11.05 3.75 -4.69
N ALA A 424 10.55 2.97 -3.73
CA ALA A 424 11.31 2.56 -2.55
C ALA A 424 11.09 1.07 -2.29
N ALA A 425 12.12 0.39 -1.79
CA ALA A 425 12.03 -1.01 -1.43
C ALA A 425 11.04 -1.18 -0.25
N PRO A 426 10.17 -2.21 -0.29
CA PRO A 426 9.33 -2.52 0.87
C PRO A 426 10.20 -2.98 2.04
N SER A 427 9.82 -2.61 3.25
CA SER A 427 10.43 -3.13 4.47
C SER A 427 10.16 -4.63 4.61
N GLY A 428 11.07 -5.33 5.29
CA GLY A 428 10.98 -6.77 5.51
C GLY A 428 9.80 -7.22 6.41
N PRO A 429 9.69 -8.55 6.60
CA PRO A 429 8.67 -9.16 7.45
C PRO A 429 8.61 -8.57 8.87
N GLY A 430 7.41 -8.32 9.39
CA GLY A 430 7.23 -7.75 10.73
C GLY A 430 7.75 -6.31 10.82
N VAL A 431 8.81 -6.07 11.60
CA VAL A 431 9.50 -4.77 11.72
C VAL A 431 10.94 -4.83 11.21
N GLN A 432 11.28 -5.86 10.45
CA GLN A 432 12.59 -5.95 9.79
C GLN A 432 12.72 -4.83 8.75
N ASP A 433 13.88 -4.17 8.70
CA ASP A 433 14.16 -3.01 7.85
C ASP A 433 13.17 -1.83 8.00
N ALA A 434 12.39 -1.82 9.08
CA ALA A 434 11.52 -0.71 9.45
C ALA A 434 12.30 0.25 10.36
N VAL A 435 12.13 1.55 10.14
CA VAL A 435 12.88 2.58 10.89
C VAL A 435 12.20 2.81 12.23
N GLU A 436 12.89 2.54 13.34
CA GLU A 436 12.40 2.93 14.69
C GLU A 436 12.48 4.45 14.84
N PHE A 437 11.41 5.08 15.32
CA PHE A 437 11.37 6.53 15.52
C PHE A 437 10.73 6.93 16.85
N GLU A 438 11.02 8.16 17.27
CA GLU A 438 10.43 8.80 18.44
C GLU A 438 9.72 10.10 18.03
N ILE A 439 8.71 10.49 18.82
CA ILE A 439 7.99 11.75 18.62
C ILE A 439 8.58 12.74 19.63
N LYS A 440 9.27 13.76 19.13
CA LYS A 440 9.93 14.81 19.90
C LYS A 440 9.30 16.18 19.67
N GLY A 441 9.75 17.19 20.40
CA GLY A 441 9.34 18.59 20.18
C GLY A 441 9.56 19.06 18.73
N GLU A 442 10.66 18.62 18.12
CA GLU A 442 11.06 18.92 16.74
C GLU A 442 10.29 18.15 15.66
N GLY A 443 9.62 17.03 15.98
CA GLY A 443 8.91 16.22 15.00
C GLY A 443 9.12 14.73 15.21
N LEU A 444 9.03 13.96 14.13
CA LEU A 444 9.49 12.57 14.13
C LEU A 444 11.00 12.57 13.96
N ALA A 445 11.70 11.83 14.82
CA ALA A 445 13.13 11.64 14.70
C ALA A 445 13.44 10.13 14.74
N ALA A 446 14.18 9.65 13.76
CA ALA A 446 14.65 8.29 13.75
C ALA A 446 15.61 8.04 14.92
N LYS A 447 15.51 6.84 15.46
CA LYS A 447 16.39 6.41 16.53
C LYS A 447 17.62 5.79 15.90
N ARG A 448 18.73 6.54 15.89
CA ARG A 448 20.02 6.03 15.44
C ARG A 448 20.41 4.84 16.31
N GLU A 449 20.60 3.68 15.72
CA GLU A 449 21.25 2.57 16.41
C GLU A 449 22.64 3.05 16.82
N LYS A 450 22.94 3.02 18.12
CA LYS A 450 24.34 3.14 18.55
C LYS A 450 25.04 1.95 17.92
N GLY A 451 25.80 2.18 16.85
CA GLY A 451 26.61 1.15 16.22
C GLY A 451 27.38 0.41 17.30
N LYS A 452 27.46 -0.91 17.16
CA LYS A 452 28.48 -1.70 17.84
C LYS A 452 29.81 -0.99 17.56
N GLY A 453 30.31 -0.26 18.56
CA GLY A 453 31.71 0.09 18.60
C GLY A 453 32.44 -1.24 18.54
N THR A 454 33.25 -1.42 17.51
CA THR A 454 34.44 -2.23 17.61
C THR A 454 35.20 -1.70 18.82
N ASP A 455 34.99 -2.36 19.95
CA ASP A 455 35.87 -2.35 21.10
C ASP A 455 37.13 -3.12 20.64
N GLU A 456 37.89 -2.52 19.72
CA GLU A 456 39.29 -2.85 19.57
C GLU A 456 39.98 -2.12 20.71
N GLY A 457 40.45 -2.93 21.65
CA GLY A 457 41.12 -2.46 22.84
C GLY A 457 42.41 -1.75 22.48
N ASP A 458 42.53 -0.54 22.99
CA ASP A 458 43.82 0.08 23.27
C ASP A 458 44.08 -0.08 24.77
N ASP A 459 44.47 -1.30 25.15
CA ASP A 459 45.45 -1.49 26.21
C ASP A 459 46.79 -1.07 25.60
N GLU A 460 47.31 0.13 25.92
CA GLU A 460 48.77 0.35 26.00
C GLU A 460 49.13 1.68 26.71
N PHE A 461 49.82 1.49 27.85
CA PHE A 461 50.66 2.38 28.68
C PHE A 461 50.03 3.33 29.70
#